data_AF-A0A7W9F8N4-F1
#
_entry.id   AF-A0A7W9F8N4-F1
#
_cell.length_a   1.000
_cell.length_b   1.000
_cell.length_c   1.000
_cell.angle_alpha   90.00
_cell.angle_beta   90.00
_cell.angle_gamma   90.00
#
_symmetry.space_group_name_H-M   'P 1'
#
loop_
_entity.id
_entity.type
_entity.pdbx_description
1 polymer ?
#
loop_
_entity_poly.entity_id
_entity_poly.type
_entity_poly.pdbx_seq_one_letter_code
_entity_poly.pdbx_strand_id
1 'polypeptide(L)'
;MRWAIFNAAWVGFISALILAGPSPARADTIRDYLVQQVCLDAAGAVTSEDPVSCPGRTRKLLPGEMLPYHKWDMPQQSNLAQISDSYPIQTAYGQERVVSSFYFTRDDQIPYFAPGGPNDGVSAYDLGVTEGAYASFAGTYDQGGGWQPFWRNAQCSLLDSWIVAPIGLQIPFGQGQATTTLTASFPQCPTVDRFSQSMTRWNYYPNYLYQSGKRLNTIKSWHFSQNSSNSDAIEVFMFTKEYGKTKWEAWQSSDKVSGPNPVAVERCGVGTDNGVAHYGNTTYYLVDCHDWTFIFPAANGGWNPANFHIDPLYTSENLLTNTHMRCTDSSGRTRICGQSGSQCRVMAPWSRIGDLNWGFNQNPQAPRESANCAVLFSIPSQPSGQSIYQDTAPLNTPFQTFSYGAAIKAPYASGGNTYPVTVVVHQIDGSGNVVSTAATPAQVGQRYRFFQGVFTRHPDAQTFRFEVYVGVIHTEFQMTDAWIAP
;
A
#
# COMPACT_ATOMS: atom_id res chain seq x y z
N MET A 1 75.37 31.45 39.82
CA MET A 1 76.00 31.62 38.50
C MET A 1 75.47 30.51 37.58
N ARG A 2 74.80 30.92 36.51
CA ARG A 2 74.66 30.25 35.20
C ARG A 2 73.96 28.87 35.07
N TRP A 3 72.82 28.92 34.32
CA TRP A 3 72.33 28.05 33.22
C TRP A 3 72.29 26.51 33.44
N ALA A 4 71.42 25.69 32.87
CA ALA A 4 70.15 25.71 32.12
C ALA A 4 69.93 24.22 31.72
N ILE A 5 68.69 23.82 31.43
CA ILE A 5 68.26 22.91 30.34
C ILE A 5 67.04 22.07 30.80
N PHE A 6 65.98 22.24 30.01
CA PHE A 6 64.72 21.51 29.99
C PHE A 6 64.93 20.02 29.73
N ASN A 7 64.16 19.17 30.44
CA ASN A 7 63.83 17.82 29.96
C ASN A 7 62.31 17.63 30.04
N ALA A 8 61.71 17.45 28.87
CA ALA A 8 60.40 16.89 28.69
C ALA A 8 60.48 15.36 28.84
N ALA A 9 59.43 14.71 29.34
CA ALA A 9 58.58 13.82 28.54
C ALA A 9 57.83 12.75 29.38
N TRP A 10 56.69 12.34 28.81
CA TRP A 10 55.91 11.11 29.03
C TRP A 10 54.85 11.12 30.14
N VAL A 11 53.69 11.69 29.81
CA VAL A 11 52.38 11.24 30.32
C VAL A 11 51.89 10.13 29.40
N GLY A 12 51.85 8.90 29.89
CA GLY A 12 51.28 7.76 29.17
C GLY A 12 49.75 7.84 29.16
N PHE A 13 49.16 7.94 27.97
CA PHE A 13 47.73 7.70 27.77
C PHE A 13 47.48 6.18 27.72
N ILE A 14 46.77 5.66 28.71
CA ILE A 14 46.16 4.32 28.64
C ILE A 14 44.89 4.45 27.81
N SER A 15 44.96 4.04 26.54
CA SER A 15 43.76 3.83 25.72
C SER A 15 43.00 2.62 26.25
N ALA A 16 41.87 2.86 26.91
CA ALA A 16 40.92 1.82 27.24
C ALA A 16 40.31 1.29 25.92
N LEU A 17 40.80 0.14 25.46
CA LEU A 17 40.14 -0.68 24.46
C LEU A 17 38.82 -1.18 25.04
N ILE A 18 37.73 -0.46 24.75
CA ILE A 18 36.39 -1.00 24.88
C ILE A 18 36.28 -2.07 23.78
N LEU A 19 36.56 -3.32 24.16
CA LEU A 19 36.13 -4.48 23.39
C LEU A 19 34.61 -4.42 23.33
N ALA A 20 34.06 -3.98 22.19
CA ALA A 20 32.67 -4.17 21.87
C ALA A 20 32.40 -5.68 21.89
N GLY A 21 31.84 -6.17 23.00
CA GLY A 21 31.34 -7.53 23.06
C GLY A 21 30.31 -7.74 21.95
N PRO A 22 30.14 -8.97 21.43
CA PRO A 22 29.11 -9.25 20.46
C PRO A 22 27.77 -8.80 21.05
N SER A 23 27.10 -7.85 20.38
CA SER A 23 25.73 -7.47 20.70
C SER A 23 24.90 -8.76 20.83
N PRO A 24 24.11 -8.93 21.90
CA PRO A 24 23.28 -10.12 22.04
C PRO A 24 22.43 -10.26 20.79
N ALA A 25 22.43 -11.46 20.19
CA ALA A 25 21.60 -11.77 19.03
C ALA A 25 20.15 -11.42 19.38
N ARG A 26 19.66 -10.30 18.83
CA ARG A 26 18.28 -9.88 19.01
C ARG A 26 17.41 -11.01 18.47
N ALA A 27 16.48 -11.51 19.28
CA ALA A 27 15.56 -12.54 18.80
C ALA A 27 14.85 -12.03 17.55
N ASP A 28 14.89 -12.82 16.48
CA ASP A 28 14.27 -12.46 15.20
C ASP A 28 12.77 -12.33 15.38
N THR A 29 12.22 -11.17 15.03
CA THR A 29 10.78 -10.92 15.04
C THR A 29 10.21 -10.98 13.64
N ILE A 30 8.90 -11.21 13.48
CA ILE A 30 8.30 -11.23 12.13
C ILE A 30 8.47 -9.86 11.45
N ARG A 31 8.49 -8.79 12.23
CA ARG A 31 8.81 -7.43 11.77
C ARG A 31 10.15 -7.39 11.03
N ASP A 32 11.13 -8.17 11.48
CA ASP A 32 12.42 -8.26 10.82
C ASP A 32 12.36 -8.96 9.46
N TYR A 33 11.23 -9.53 9.05
CA TYR A 33 11.00 -10.08 7.71
C TYR A 33 10.04 -9.23 6.88
N LEU A 34 9.36 -8.25 7.49
CA LEU A 34 8.41 -7.39 6.78
C LEU A 34 9.07 -6.13 6.21
N VAL A 35 10.00 -5.52 6.95
CA VAL A 35 10.66 -4.26 6.56
C VAL A 35 12.02 -4.51 5.93
N GLN A 36 12.39 -3.77 4.87
CA GLN A 36 13.71 -3.87 4.25
C GLN A 36 14.82 -3.30 5.15
N GLN A 37 16.04 -3.81 5.01
CA GLN A 37 17.22 -3.33 5.73
C GLN A 37 17.92 -2.21 4.97
N VAL A 38 18.80 -1.51 5.66
CA VAL A 38 19.73 -0.54 5.10
C VAL A 38 21.13 -0.81 5.63
N CYS A 39 22.14 -0.56 4.82
CA CYS A 39 23.54 -0.60 5.23
C CYS A 39 23.94 0.72 5.90
N LEU A 40 24.82 0.65 6.90
CA LEU A 40 25.38 1.79 7.61
C LEU A 40 26.87 1.93 7.34
N ASP A 41 27.34 3.15 7.11
CA ASP A 41 28.78 3.44 7.05
C ASP A 41 29.42 3.45 8.45
N ALA A 42 30.73 3.75 8.51
CA ALA A 42 31.47 3.81 9.77
C ALA A 42 31.00 4.93 10.72
N ALA A 43 30.34 5.97 10.20
CA ALA A 43 29.75 7.05 10.97
C ALA A 43 28.29 6.74 11.41
N GLY A 44 27.74 5.59 10.98
CA GLY A 44 26.36 5.19 11.25
C GLY A 44 25.34 5.81 10.30
N ALA A 45 25.77 6.44 9.20
CA ALA A 45 24.89 6.99 8.19
C ALA A 45 24.40 5.91 7.21
N VAL A 46 23.17 6.06 6.72
CA VAL A 46 22.57 5.14 5.76
C VAL A 46 23.27 5.24 4.40
N THR A 47 23.55 4.09 3.80
CA THR A 47 24.14 3.96 2.45
C THR A 47 23.20 3.21 1.53
N SER A 48 23.47 3.29 0.23
CA SER A 48 22.73 2.59 -0.84
C SER A 48 23.32 1.22 -1.22
N GLU A 49 24.28 0.73 -0.43
CA GLU A 49 24.84 -0.62 -0.56
C GLU A 49 23.76 -1.70 -0.39
N ASP A 50 23.98 -2.87 -1.00
CA ASP A 50 23.11 -4.03 -0.81
C ASP A 50 23.23 -4.58 0.62
N PRO A 51 22.13 -4.73 1.38
CA PRO A 51 22.16 -5.34 2.71
C PRO A 51 22.86 -6.70 2.79
N VAL A 52 22.84 -7.49 1.70
CA VAL A 52 23.55 -8.79 1.63
C VAL A 52 25.07 -8.60 1.63
N SER A 53 25.56 -7.45 1.15
CA SER A 53 26.99 -7.14 1.03
C SER A 53 27.60 -6.47 2.26
N CYS A 54 26.78 -6.07 3.24
CA CYS A 54 27.22 -5.33 4.44
C CYS A 54 26.81 -6.00 5.78
N PRO A 55 26.94 -7.33 5.92
CA PRO A 55 26.46 -8.04 7.11
C PRO A 55 27.11 -7.47 8.39
N GLY A 56 26.31 -7.32 9.44
CA GLY A 56 26.75 -6.74 10.72
C GLY A 56 26.82 -5.21 10.74
N ARG A 57 26.65 -4.54 9.59
CA ARG A 57 26.47 -3.08 9.48
C ARG A 57 25.06 -2.72 9.00
N THR A 58 24.07 -3.54 9.29
CA THR A 58 22.69 -3.30 8.86
C THR A 58 21.77 -2.91 10.00
N ARG A 59 20.71 -2.19 9.67
CA ARG A 59 19.51 -2.07 10.51
C ARG A 59 18.26 -2.03 9.63
N LYS A 60 17.09 -2.09 10.25
CA LYS A 60 15.83 -1.84 9.54
C LYS A 60 15.70 -0.37 9.16
N LEU A 61 15.11 -0.13 8.00
CA LEU A 61 14.61 1.19 7.63
C LEU A 61 13.63 1.68 8.71
N LEU A 62 13.72 2.96 9.07
CA LEU A 62 12.84 3.57 10.06
C LEU A 62 11.71 4.35 9.37
N PRO A 63 10.56 4.56 10.05
CA PRO A 63 9.48 5.37 9.51
C PRO A 63 9.95 6.77 9.12
N GLY A 64 9.60 7.21 7.92
CA GLY A 64 9.94 8.54 7.39
C GLY A 64 11.35 8.66 6.81
N GLU A 65 12.19 7.63 6.88
CA GLU A 65 13.50 7.65 6.19
C GLU A 65 13.34 7.53 4.68
N MET A 66 14.27 8.17 3.96
CA MET A 66 14.39 7.99 2.51
C MET A 66 14.82 6.54 2.20
N LEU A 67 14.23 5.95 1.17
CA LEU A 67 14.64 4.66 0.61
C LEU A 67 16.01 4.82 -0.06
N PRO A 68 17.08 4.15 0.40
CA PRO A 68 18.41 4.31 -0.19
C PRO A 68 18.63 3.43 -1.43
N TYR A 69 17.76 2.44 -1.66
CA TYR A 69 17.73 1.59 -2.85
C TYR A 69 16.29 1.14 -3.11
N HIS A 70 15.97 0.83 -4.37
CA HIS A 70 14.76 0.12 -4.76
C HIS A 70 15.04 -1.36 -4.98
N LYS A 71 14.05 -2.22 -4.74
CA LYS A 71 14.12 -3.63 -5.16
C LYS A 71 13.36 -3.85 -6.46
N TRP A 72 13.94 -4.63 -7.37
CA TRP A 72 13.44 -4.84 -8.73
C TRP A 72 13.40 -6.34 -9.08
N ASP A 73 12.46 -6.72 -9.93
CA ASP A 73 12.24 -8.10 -10.37
C ASP A 73 13.07 -8.55 -11.60
N MET A 74 13.92 -7.66 -12.13
CA MET A 74 14.78 -7.91 -13.27
C MET A 74 16.22 -7.42 -13.02
N PRO A 75 17.23 -8.07 -13.64
CA PRO A 75 18.64 -7.70 -13.48
C PRO A 75 18.99 -6.36 -14.13
N GLN A 76 18.18 -5.90 -15.08
CA GLN A 76 18.35 -4.64 -15.78
C GLN A 76 17.01 -3.90 -15.79
N GLN A 77 17.08 -2.57 -15.79
CA GLN A 77 15.89 -1.75 -15.92
C GLN A 77 15.20 -2.07 -17.26
N SER A 78 13.91 -2.34 -17.19
CA SER A 78 13.09 -2.53 -18.38
C SER A 78 11.67 -2.01 -18.12
N ASN A 79 10.96 -1.73 -19.21
CA ASN A 79 9.54 -1.41 -19.19
C ASN A 79 8.61 -2.56 -18.74
N LEU A 80 9.16 -3.74 -18.46
CA LEU A 80 8.45 -4.89 -17.90
C LEU A 80 8.80 -5.14 -16.43
N ALA A 81 9.78 -4.40 -15.90
CA ALA A 81 10.21 -4.56 -14.53
C ALA A 81 9.18 -3.97 -13.56
N GLN A 82 9.22 -4.49 -12.36
CA GLN A 82 8.41 -4.04 -11.25
C GLN A 82 9.33 -3.73 -10.08
N ILE A 83 9.15 -2.52 -9.54
CA ILE A 83 9.71 -2.13 -8.26
C ILE A 83 8.77 -2.59 -7.16
N SER A 84 9.32 -3.15 -6.10
CA SER A 84 8.60 -3.33 -4.86
C SER A 84 9.48 -2.84 -3.72
N ASP A 85 8.96 -2.03 -2.81
CA ASP A 85 9.67 -1.61 -1.62
C ASP A 85 8.90 -2.09 -0.39
N SER A 86 9.61 -2.32 0.71
CA SER A 86 9.00 -2.73 1.97
C SER A 86 9.44 -1.81 3.10
N TYR A 87 8.63 -0.80 3.41
CA TYR A 87 8.98 0.26 4.34
C TYR A 87 7.93 0.44 5.44
N PRO A 88 8.34 0.83 6.66
CA PRO A 88 7.42 1.07 7.74
C PRO A 88 6.85 2.49 7.65
N ILE A 89 5.60 2.64 8.07
CA ILE A 89 4.94 3.92 8.31
C ILE A 89 4.35 3.92 9.72
N GLN A 90 4.14 5.09 10.30
CA GLN A 90 3.40 5.22 11.55
C GLN A 90 1.98 5.72 11.27
N THR A 91 1.02 5.12 11.97
CA THR A 91 -0.35 5.60 12.00
C THR A 91 -0.45 6.87 12.84
N ALA A 92 -1.55 7.62 12.68
CA ALA A 92 -1.86 8.77 13.54
C ALA A 92 -1.95 8.39 15.05
N TYR A 93 -2.24 7.11 15.33
CA TYR A 93 -2.32 6.55 16.68
C TYR A 93 -1.00 5.91 17.15
N GLY A 94 0.09 6.07 16.40
CA GLY A 94 1.43 5.60 16.77
C GLY A 94 1.67 4.10 16.58
N GLN A 95 0.77 3.36 15.90
CA GLN A 95 1.05 1.99 15.50
C GLN A 95 1.93 1.96 14.24
N GLU A 96 2.74 0.93 14.09
CA GLU A 96 3.50 0.70 12.87
C GLU A 96 2.66 -0.08 11.84
N ARG A 97 2.73 0.33 10.58
CA ARG A 97 2.29 -0.48 9.42
C ARG A 97 3.49 -0.72 8.52
N VAL A 98 3.44 -1.77 7.73
CA VAL A 98 4.45 -2.02 6.69
C VAL A 98 3.80 -1.97 5.33
N VAL A 99 4.23 -1.04 4.50
CA VAL A 99 3.79 -0.99 3.10
C VAL A 99 4.69 -1.90 2.29
N SER A 100 4.10 -2.81 1.51
CA SER A 100 4.77 -3.46 0.38
C SER A 100 4.24 -2.85 -0.91
N SER A 101 4.99 -1.94 -1.52
CA SER A 101 4.58 -1.29 -2.77
C SER A 101 4.81 -2.20 -3.98
N PHE A 102 4.10 -1.95 -5.07
CA PHE A 102 4.32 -2.53 -6.38
C PHE A 102 4.18 -1.42 -7.41
N TYR A 103 5.24 -1.16 -8.16
CA TYR A 103 5.26 -0.14 -9.19
C TYR A 103 5.79 -0.78 -10.48
N PHE A 104 4.91 -0.99 -11.46
CA PHE A 104 5.34 -1.46 -12.76
C PHE A 104 6.00 -0.30 -13.51
N THR A 105 7.30 -0.38 -13.73
CA THR A 105 8.11 0.72 -14.29
C THR A 105 7.95 0.83 -15.79
N ARG A 106 8.03 2.04 -16.31
CA ARG A 106 8.34 2.34 -17.72
C ARG A 106 9.58 3.25 -17.74
N ASP A 107 10.43 3.08 -18.76
CA ASP A 107 11.66 3.85 -18.91
C ASP A 107 11.33 5.35 -18.88
N ASP A 108 12.08 6.13 -18.08
CA ASP A 108 11.96 7.59 -17.83
C ASP A 108 11.19 8.09 -16.59
N GLN A 109 10.56 7.21 -15.79
CA GLN A 109 9.73 7.64 -14.66
C GLN A 109 10.39 7.47 -13.28
N ILE A 110 10.41 8.55 -12.49
CA ILE A 110 10.63 8.48 -11.04
C ILE A 110 9.42 7.78 -10.43
N PRO A 111 9.58 6.76 -9.56
CA PRO A 111 8.45 6.09 -8.91
C PRO A 111 7.59 7.11 -8.17
N TYR A 112 6.39 7.32 -8.69
CA TYR A 112 5.36 8.18 -8.10
C TYR A 112 4.05 7.41 -8.15
N PHE A 113 3.27 7.46 -7.08
CA PHE A 113 1.98 6.78 -7.04
C PHE A 113 0.98 7.48 -7.96
N ALA A 114 0.69 6.86 -9.09
CA ALA A 114 -0.36 7.27 -10.01
C ALA A 114 -1.47 6.20 -10.03
N PRO A 115 -2.70 6.48 -9.54
CA PRO A 115 -3.84 5.60 -9.71
C PRO A 115 -4.29 5.61 -11.18
N GLY A 116 -3.66 4.82 -12.03
CA GLY A 116 -4.31 4.31 -13.24
C GLY A 116 -3.93 4.96 -14.57
N GLY A 117 -3.91 4.05 -15.55
CA GLY A 117 -3.51 4.23 -16.93
C GLY A 117 -2.45 3.18 -17.28
N PRO A 118 -2.60 2.40 -18.37
CA PRO A 118 -1.56 1.47 -18.81
C PRO A 118 -0.19 2.15 -18.96
N ASN A 119 -0.19 3.47 -19.19
CA ASN A 119 0.94 4.25 -19.65
C ASN A 119 1.79 4.99 -18.60
N ASP A 120 1.38 5.05 -17.32
CA ASP A 120 2.07 5.86 -16.28
C ASP A 120 2.51 5.03 -15.05
N GLY A 121 2.72 3.74 -15.26
CA GLY A 121 3.00 2.81 -14.19
C GLY A 121 1.73 2.39 -13.45
N VAL A 122 1.67 1.12 -13.18
CA VAL A 122 0.57 0.44 -12.50
C VAL A 122 1.04 0.43 -11.03
N SER A 123 0.48 1.29 -10.17
CA SER A 123 0.88 1.38 -8.75
C SER A 123 -0.08 0.64 -7.83
N ALA A 124 0.41 -0.31 -7.05
CA ALA A 124 -0.34 -1.14 -6.12
C ALA A 124 0.39 -1.24 -4.77
N TYR A 125 -0.28 -1.66 -3.72
CA TYR A 125 0.38 -1.96 -2.45
C TYR A 125 -0.38 -2.96 -1.60
N ASP A 126 0.35 -3.70 -0.77
CA ASP A 126 -0.21 -4.40 0.38
C ASP A 126 0.15 -3.69 1.67
N LEU A 127 -0.77 -3.64 2.62
CA LEU A 127 -0.54 -3.04 3.93
C LEU A 127 -0.47 -4.08 5.04
N GLY A 128 0.73 -4.32 5.57
CA GLY A 128 1.01 -5.24 6.67
C GLY A 128 0.71 -4.64 8.04
N VAL A 129 0.13 -5.47 8.92
CA VAL A 129 -0.16 -5.22 10.34
C VAL A 129 0.47 -6.31 11.21
N THR A 130 0.75 -6.00 12.49
CA THR A 130 1.43 -6.92 13.43
C THR A 130 0.84 -6.89 14.86
N GLU A 131 -0.35 -6.32 15.05
CA GLU A 131 -0.98 -6.17 16.37
C GLU A 131 -1.90 -7.34 16.75
N GLY A 132 -2.06 -8.34 15.89
CA GLY A 132 -2.83 -9.56 16.15
C GLY A 132 -1.97 -10.72 16.69
N ALA A 133 -2.48 -11.94 16.58
CA ALA A 133 -1.67 -13.15 16.80
C ALA A 133 -0.70 -13.43 15.63
N TYR A 134 -0.98 -12.84 14.47
CA TYR A 134 -0.24 -13.01 13.22
C TYR A 134 0.18 -11.66 12.62
N ALA A 135 1.29 -11.66 11.90
CA ALA A 135 1.47 -10.70 10.83
C ALA A 135 0.47 -11.02 9.72
N SER A 136 -0.24 -10.02 9.23
CA SER A 136 -1.23 -10.17 8.16
C SER A 136 -1.27 -8.92 7.29
N PHE A 137 -1.86 -9.02 6.10
CA PHE A 137 -2.19 -7.85 5.29
C PHE A 137 -3.60 -7.38 5.61
N ALA A 138 -3.74 -6.15 6.10
CA ALA A 138 -5.02 -5.50 6.38
C ALA A 138 -5.82 -5.23 5.10
N GLY A 139 -5.13 -5.05 3.98
CA GLY A 139 -5.75 -4.81 2.69
C GLY A 139 -4.71 -4.61 1.61
N THR A 140 -5.21 -4.55 0.39
CA THR A 140 -4.43 -4.27 -0.82
C THR A 140 -5.10 -3.17 -1.64
N TYR A 141 -4.33 -2.55 -2.51
CA TYR A 141 -4.81 -1.69 -3.58
C TYR A 141 -4.15 -2.14 -4.88
N ASP A 142 -4.93 -2.43 -5.91
CA ASP A 142 -4.44 -2.70 -7.26
C ASP A 142 -5.40 -2.15 -8.32
N GLN A 143 -4.98 -2.11 -9.58
CA GLN A 143 -5.71 -1.43 -10.67
C GLN A 143 -6.83 -2.30 -11.26
N GLY A 144 -6.77 -3.62 -11.07
CA GLY A 144 -7.88 -4.52 -11.37
C GLY A 144 -8.90 -4.56 -10.23
N GLY A 145 -8.41 -4.62 -8.99
CA GLY A 145 -9.18 -4.83 -7.79
C GLY A 145 -9.71 -3.58 -7.10
N GLY A 146 -9.08 -2.42 -7.34
CA GLY A 146 -9.27 -1.18 -6.59
C GLY A 146 -8.73 -1.27 -5.17
N TRP A 147 -9.26 -0.42 -4.29
CA TRP A 147 -9.10 -0.56 -2.85
C TRP A 147 -9.84 -1.81 -2.32
N GLN A 148 -9.11 -2.69 -1.63
CA GLN A 148 -9.60 -3.97 -1.13
C GLN A 148 -9.18 -4.21 0.33
N PRO A 149 -10.04 -3.87 1.30
CA PRO A 149 -9.77 -4.23 2.69
C PRO A 149 -10.05 -5.72 2.92
N PHE A 150 -9.28 -6.33 3.81
CA PHE A 150 -9.43 -7.72 4.23
C PHE A 150 -10.02 -7.80 5.64
N TRP A 151 -11.28 -7.38 5.79
CA TRP A 151 -11.96 -7.44 7.09
C TRP A 151 -12.21 -8.88 7.50
N ARG A 152 -11.85 -9.23 8.74
CA ARG A 152 -12.33 -10.44 9.39
C ARG A 152 -13.83 -10.33 9.65
N ASN A 153 -14.59 -11.19 8.98
CA ASN A 153 -16.04 -11.07 8.87
C ASN A 153 -16.80 -10.99 10.20
N ALA A 154 -16.44 -11.79 11.20
CA ALA A 154 -17.15 -11.90 12.46
C ALA A 154 -16.70 -10.86 13.51
N GLN A 155 -15.55 -10.25 13.30
CA GLN A 155 -14.95 -9.29 14.24
C GLN A 155 -14.92 -7.86 13.71
N CYS A 156 -15.22 -7.64 12.42
CA CYS A 156 -15.01 -6.36 11.73
C CYS A 156 -13.62 -5.77 12.02
N SER A 157 -12.59 -6.62 11.94
CA SER A 157 -11.22 -6.24 12.28
C SER A 157 -10.28 -6.45 11.10
N LEU A 158 -9.31 -5.55 10.93
CA LEU A 158 -8.21 -5.67 9.97
C LEU A 158 -7.01 -6.47 10.54
N LEU A 159 -7.08 -6.89 11.79
CA LEU A 159 -6.05 -7.71 12.44
C LEU A 159 -6.28 -9.18 12.13
N ASP A 160 -5.20 -9.97 12.04
CA ASP A 160 -5.24 -11.41 11.70
C ASP A 160 -6.06 -11.70 10.43
N SER A 161 -6.05 -10.75 9.50
CA SER A 161 -6.74 -10.73 8.22
C SER A 161 -6.11 -11.71 7.25
N TRP A 162 -5.54 -11.26 6.13
CA TRP A 162 -4.82 -12.14 5.22
C TRP A 162 -3.46 -12.52 5.82
N ILE A 163 -3.46 -13.58 6.61
CA ILE A 163 -2.34 -14.03 7.46
C ILE A 163 -1.11 -14.34 6.64
N VAL A 164 0.06 -13.92 7.12
CA VAL A 164 1.39 -14.28 6.61
C VAL A 164 2.03 -15.34 7.51
N ALA A 165 2.28 -15.02 8.78
CA ALA A 165 2.90 -15.91 9.77
C ALA A 165 2.67 -15.38 11.20
N PRO A 166 2.86 -16.19 12.26
CA PRO A 166 2.74 -15.75 13.65
C PRO A 166 3.68 -14.60 14.00
N ILE A 167 3.26 -13.68 14.88
CA ILE A 167 4.15 -12.58 15.32
C ILE A 167 5.30 -13.06 16.21
N GLY A 168 5.02 -14.08 17.03
CA GLY A 168 5.99 -14.75 17.89
C GLY A 168 6.57 -15.95 17.16
N LEU A 169 7.77 -15.79 16.62
CA LEU A 169 8.45 -16.85 15.89
C LEU A 169 9.26 -17.68 16.87
N GLN A 170 8.90 -18.94 17.05
CA GLN A 170 9.76 -19.89 17.76
C GLN A 170 10.89 -20.34 16.83
N ILE A 171 12.13 -20.28 17.29
CA ILE A 171 13.32 -20.75 16.57
C ILE A 171 13.54 -22.25 16.88
N PRO A 172 13.81 -23.12 15.88
CA PRO A 172 13.80 -22.84 14.45
C PRO A 172 12.37 -22.61 13.95
N PHE A 173 12.22 -21.70 13.00
CA PHE A 173 10.93 -21.32 12.42
C PHE A 173 10.08 -22.55 12.08
N GLY A 174 9.00 -22.72 12.84
CA GLY A 174 8.06 -23.81 12.64
C GLY A 174 7.24 -23.60 11.37
N GLN A 175 6.95 -24.70 10.68
CA GLN A 175 5.86 -24.73 9.71
C GLN A 175 4.51 -24.60 10.42
N GLY A 176 3.53 -23.97 9.78
CA GLY A 176 2.21 -23.85 10.35
C GLY A 176 1.16 -23.46 9.33
N GLN A 177 -0.09 -23.43 9.79
CA GLN A 177 -1.21 -23.01 8.98
C GLN A 177 -2.27 -22.32 9.83
N ALA A 178 -3.00 -21.40 9.22
CA ALA A 178 -4.13 -20.73 9.82
C ALA A 178 -5.22 -20.52 8.77
N THR A 179 -6.43 -20.27 9.26
CA THR A 179 -7.57 -20.01 8.39
C THR A 179 -8.33 -18.81 8.90
N THR A 180 -8.68 -17.92 7.99
CA THR A 180 -9.42 -16.70 8.26
C THR A 180 -10.63 -16.63 7.35
N THR A 181 -11.66 -15.88 7.72
CA THR A 181 -12.79 -15.61 6.82
C THR A 181 -12.87 -14.12 6.58
N LEU A 182 -12.70 -13.75 5.32
CA LEU A 182 -12.48 -12.37 4.92
C LEU A 182 -13.68 -11.82 4.14
N THR A 183 -13.91 -10.52 4.28
CA THR A 183 -14.88 -9.78 3.49
C THR A 183 -14.29 -8.42 3.09
N ALA A 184 -14.64 -7.96 1.88
CA ALA A 184 -14.35 -6.60 1.46
C ALA A 184 -15.42 -5.59 1.89
N SER A 185 -16.52 -6.04 2.51
CA SER A 185 -17.70 -5.23 2.79
C SER A 185 -17.62 -4.52 4.16
N PHE A 186 -17.65 -3.18 4.09
CA PHE A 186 -17.91 -2.18 5.13
C PHE A 186 -19.17 -1.38 4.71
N PRO A 187 -20.22 -1.19 5.54
CA PRO A 187 -20.12 -0.55 6.87
C PRO A 187 -20.72 -1.32 8.06
N GLN A 188 -21.22 -2.55 7.93
CA GLN A 188 -21.87 -3.27 9.03
C GLN A 188 -21.63 -4.78 8.92
N CYS A 189 -20.37 -5.24 8.88
CA CYS A 189 -20.04 -6.66 8.71
C CYS A 189 -20.79 -7.50 9.77
N PRO A 190 -21.72 -8.39 9.37
CA PRO A 190 -21.56 -9.49 8.39
C PRO A 190 -22.57 -9.42 7.21
N THR A 191 -22.22 -9.69 5.95
CA THR A 191 -22.09 -11.06 5.37
C THR A 191 -20.91 -11.25 4.41
N VAL A 192 -20.65 -12.53 4.12
CA VAL A 192 -19.52 -13.10 3.36
C VAL A 192 -19.78 -12.97 1.85
N ASP A 193 -19.24 -11.94 1.20
CA ASP A 193 -19.56 -11.69 -0.21
C ASP A 193 -18.35 -11.60 -1.16
N ARG A 194 -17.09 -11.67 -0.68
CA ARG A 194 -15.92 -11.54 -1.59
C ARG A 194 -14.80 -12.56 -1.45
N PHE A 195 -14.32 -12.85 -0.24
CA PHE A 195 -13.06 -13.59 -0.07
C PHE A 195 -13.20 -14.99 0.54
N SER A 196 -14.42 -15.40 0.91
CA SER A 196 -14.71 -16.71 1.51
C SER A 196 -13.74 -17.07 2.66
N GLN A 197 -13.63 -18.34 3.00
CA GLN A 197 -12.63 -18.83 3.95
C GLN A 197 -11.28 -18.89 3.23
N SER A 198 -10.26 -18.15 3.68
CA SER A 198 -8.90 -18.24 3.12
C SER A 198 -7.98 -18.97 4.09
N MET A 199 -7.23 -19.94 3.56
CA MET A 199 -6.21 -20.67 4.31
C MET A 199 -4.82 -20.13 3.97
N THR A 200 -3.98 -19.92 4.99
CA THR A 200 -2.55 -19.65 4.83
C THR A 200 -1.74 -20.82 5.38
N ARG A 201 -0.69 -21.23 4.66
CA ARG A 201 0.39 -22.09 5.18
C ARG A 201 1.72 -21.34 5.12
N TRP A 202 2.54 -21.43 6.16
CA TRP A 202 3.88 -20.86 6.15
C TRP A 202 4.94 -21.91 6.47
N ASN A 203 6.10 -21.71 5.86
CA ASN A 203 7.28 -22.54 6.03
C ASN A 203 8.52 -21.65 6.01
N TYR A 204 9.57 -22.11 6.68
CA TYR A 204 10.88 -21.47 6.63
C TYR A 204 11.85 -22.29 5.79
N TYR A 205 12.55 -21.60 4.90
CA TYR A 205 13.51 -22.15 3.97
C TYR A 205 14.86 -21.49 4.22
N PRO A 206 15.80 -22.17 4.90
CA PRO A 206 17.15 -21.65 5.02
C PRO A 206 17.84 -21.68 3.65
N ASN A 207 18.63 -20.65 3.35
CA ASN A 207 19.45 -20.56 2.12
C ASN A 207 18.67 -20.77 0.80
N TYR A 208 17.43 -20.28 0.73
CA TYR A 208 16.61 -20.30 -0.48
C TYR A 208 17.30 -19.50 -1.60
N LEU A 209 17.43 -20.11 -2.78
CA LEU A 209 18.08 -19.51 -3.95
C LEU A 209 17.08 -18.64 -4.71
N TYR A 210 17.47 -17.41 -5.01
CA TYR A 210 16.70 -16.45 -5.80
C TYR A 210 17.28 -16.25 -7.20
N GLN A 211 16.53 -15.60 -8.09
CA GLN A 211 16.91 -15.34 -9.48
C GLN A 211 18.23 -14.57 -9.60
N SER A 212 18.51 -13.66 -8.66
CA SER A 212 19.77 -12.91 -8.59
C SER A 212 20.99 -13.75 -8.22
N GLY A 213 20.82 -15.04 -7.91
CA GLY A 213 21.87 -15.94 -7.40
C GLY A 213 22.10 -15.83 -5.89
N LYS A 214 21.43 -14.90 -5.21
CA LYS A 214 21.49 -14.75 -3.75
C LYS A 214 20.83 -15.92 -3.05
N ARG A 215 21.39 -16.32 -1.90
CA ARG A 215 20.83 -17.31 -1.00
C ARG A 215 20.45 -16.67 0.31
N LEU A 216 19.15 -16.68 0.62
CA LEU A 216 18.62 -15.96 1.78
C LEU A 216 17.76 -16.88 2.63
N ASN A 217 17.66 -16.55 3.91
CA ASN A 217 16.74 -17.21 4.81
C ASN A 217 15.34 -16.65 4.60
N THR A 218 14.40 -17.52 4.25
CA THR A 218 13.11 -17.10 3.69
C THR A 218 11.94 -17.66 4.47
N ILE A 219 10.98 -16.81 4.80
CA ILE A 219 9.63 -17.24 5.17
C ILE A 219 8.81 -17.27 3.89
N LYS A 220 8.24 -18.42 3.56
CA LYS A 220 7.35 -18.60 2.40
C LYS A 220 5.93 -18.85 2.91
N SER A 221 5.01 -17.97 2.54
CA SER A 221 3.59 -18.01 2.89
C SER A 221 2.75 -18.32 1.66
N TRP A 222 1.95 -19.38 1.72
CA TRP A 222 1.06 -19.84 0.67
C TRP A 222 -0.38 -19.49 1.03
N HIS A 223 -1.05 -18.74 0.16
CA HIS A 223 -2.38 -18.19 0.38
C HIS A 223 -3.37 -18.84 -0.59
N PHE A 224 -4.27 -19.63 -0.04
CA PHE A 224 -5.31 -20.33 -0.80
C PHE A 224 -6.59 -19.49 -0.76
N SER A 225 -7.24 -19.30 -1.92
CA SER A 225 -8.51 -18.57 -2.04
C SER A 225 -9.67 -19.27 -1.32
N GLN A 226 -9.49 -20.56 -1.02
CA GLN A 226 -10.39 -21.38 -0.20
C GLN A 226 -9.58 -22.21 0.83
N ASN A 227 -9.35 -23.48 0.52
CA ASN A 227 -8.52 -24.41 1.27
C ASN A 227 -7.49 -25.06 0.33
N SER A 228 -6.55 -25.85 0.87
CA SER A 228 -5.48 -26.48 0.07
C SER A 228 -5.93 -27.52 -0.94
N SER A 229 -7.18 -27.99 -0.87
CA SER A 229 -7.69 -29.05 -1.74
C SER A 229 -8.60 -28.53 -2.85
N ASN A 230 -9.18 -27.34 -2.69
CA ASN A 230 -10.21 -26.78 -3.57
C ASN A 230 -9.90 -25.33 -4.03
N SER A 231 -8.63 -24.91 -3.99
CA SER A 231 -8.25 -23.56 -4.44
C SER A 231 -8.06 -23.53 -5.95
N ASP A 232 -8.75 -22.65 -6.66
CA ASP A 232 -8.53 -22.45 -8.11
C ASP A 232 -7.27 -21.60 -8.38
N ALA A 233 -6.84 -20.82 -7.39
CA ALA A 233 -5.68 -19.96 -7.46
C ALA A 233 -4.94 -19.95 -6.12
N ILE A 234 -3.62 -19.76 -6.16
CA ILE A 234 -2.78 -19.62 -4.98
C ILE A 234 -1.85 -18.43 -5.20
N GLU A 235 -1.72 -17.58 -4.19
CA GLU A 235 -0.68 -16.56 -4.14
C GLU A 235 0.37 -16.94 -3.11
N VAL A 236 1.64 -16.71 -3.44
CA VAL A 236 2.76 -17.10 -2.60
C VAL A 236 3.66 -15.92 -2.35
N PHE A 237 3.86 -15.61 -1.08
CA PHE A 237 4.67 -14.48 -0.65
C PHE A 237 5.92 -14.99 0.05
N MET A 238 7.07 -14.47 -0.35
CA MET A 238 8.34 -14.77 0.29
C MET A 238 8.90 -13.54 0.97
N PHE A 239 9.41 -13.72 2.17
CA PHE A 239 9.94 -12.65 3.00
C PHE A 239 11.35 -12.98 3.46
N THR A 240 12.24 -12.00 3.44
CA THR A 240 13.63 -12.13 3.90
C THR A 240 13.97 -10.99 4.86
N LYS A 241 15.03 -11.18 5.65
CA LYS A 241 15.45 -10.12 6.57
C LYS A 241 16.03 -8.93 5.83
N GLU A 242 16.66 -9.17 4.70
CA GLU A 242 17.38 -8.17 3.94
C GLU A 242 16.39 -7.23 3.23
N TYR A 243 15.32 -7.81 2.69
CA TYR A 243 14.48 -7.11 1.72
C TYR A 243 13.02 -6.93 2.13
N GLY A 244 12.53 -7.52 3.21
CA GLY A 244 11.09 -7.50 3.50
C GLY A 244 10.34 -8.48 2.57
N LYS A 245 9.21 -8.08 1.98
CA LYS A 245 8.54 -8.87 0.92
C LYS A 245 9.47 -8.95 -0.30
N THR A 246 10.00 -10.13 -0.57
CA THR A 246 11.14 -10.37 -1.48
C THR A 246 10.71 -11.02 -2.79
N LYS A 247 9.66 -11.84 -2.77
CA LYS A 247 9.12 -12.48 -3.99
C LYS A 247 7.61 -12.65 -3.87
N TRP A 248 6.94 -12.56 -5.01
CA TRP A 248 5.53 -12.88 -5.19
C TRP A 248 5.36 -13.85 -6.35
N GLU A 249 4.48 -14.83 -6.18
CA GLU A 249 4.15 -15.81 -7.21
C GLU A 249 2.63 -15.99 -7.27
N ALA A 250 2.07 -16.03 -8.48
CA ALA A 250 0.68 -16.42 -8.71
C ALA A 250 0.63 -17.76 -9.42
N TRP A 251 -0.22 -18.65 -8.89
CA TRP A 251 -0.38 -20.01 -9.35
C TRP A 251 -1.85 -20.30 -9.65
N GLN A 252 -2.13 -21.07 -10.69
CA GLN A 252 -3.48 -21.50 -11.05
C GLN A 252 -3.55 -23.02 -11.19
N SER A 253 -4.69 -23.59 -10.84
CA SER A 253 -4.91 -25.03 -10.93
C SER A 253 -4.94 -25.53 -12.38
N SER A 254 -4.54 -26.78 -12.58
CA SER A 254 -4.40 -27.40 -13.90
C SER A 254 -5.72 -27.55 -14.70
N ASP A 255 -6.87 -27.34 -14.06
CA ASP A 255 -8.17 -27.25 -14.76
C ASP A 255 -8.45 -25.86 -15.35
N LYS A 256 -7.72 -24.82 -14.92
CA LYS A 256 -7.82 -23.45 -15.46
C LYS A 256 -6.78 -23.15 -16.53
N VAL A 257 -5.58 -23.71 -16.39
CA VAL A 257 -4.44 -23.47 -17.29
C VAL A 257 -3.73 -24.78 -17.62
N SER A 258 -3.19 -24.87 -18.84
CA SER A 258 -2.61 -26.11 -19.38
C SER A 258 -1.13 -26.35 -19.04
N GLY A 259 -0.45 -25.36 -18.44
CA GLY A 259 0.96 -25.45 -18.08
C GLY A 259 1.49 -24.14 -17.47
N PRO A 260 2.76 -24.13 -17.02
CA PRO A 260 3.38 -22.92 -16.48
C PRO A 260 3.56 -21.88 -17.58
N ASN A 261 3.38 -20.60 -17.22
CA ASN A 261 3.69 -19.48 -18.09
C ASN A 261 5.22 -19.38 -18.28
N PRO A 262 5.74 -19.56 -19.50
CA PRO A 262 7.19 -19.52 -19.74
C PRO A 262 7.83 -18.21 -19.31
N VAL A 263 7.13 -17.07 -19.48
CA VAL A 263 7.64 -15.75 -19.08
C VAL A 263 7.79 -15.65 -17.57
N ALA A 264 6.85 -16.21 -16.80
CA ALA A 264 6.93 -16.22 -15.34
C ALA A 264 8.08 -17.10 -14.85
N VAL A 265 8.26 -18.27 -15.47
CA VAL A 265 9.37 -19.19 -15.16
C VAL A 265 10.73 -18.59 -15.53
N GLU A 266 10.83 -17.93 -16.68
CA GLU A 266 12.06 -17.26 -17.10
C GLU A 266 12.42 -16.10 -16.14
N ARG A 267 11.43 -15.29 -15.76
CA ARG A 267 11.64 -14.11 -14.92
C ARG A 267 12.07 -14.48 -13.49
N CYS A 268 11.42 -15.47 -12.87
CA CYS A 268 11.78 -15.88 -11.51
C CYS A 268 11.37 -17.30 -11.11
N GLY A 269 11.48 -18.25 -12.03
CA GLY A 269 11.26 -19.67 -11.79
C GLY A 269 12.34 -20.36 -10.93
N VAL A 270 13.42 -19.65 -10.57
CA VAL A 270 14.41 -20.20 -9.63
C VAL A 270 13.73 -20.52 -8.30
N GLY A 271 13.90 -21.77 -7.87
CA GLY A 271 13.30 -22.31 -6.64
C GLY A 271 11.79 -22.64 -6.72
N THR A 272 11.21 -22.74 -7.93
CA THR A 272 9.78 -23.04 -8.14
C THR A 272 9.50 -24.38 -8.85
N ASP A 273 10.48 -25.28 -8.91
CA ASP A 273 10.39 -26.57 -9.63
C ASP A 273 9.86 -26.39 -11.07
N ASN A 274 10.48 -25.44 -11.80
CA ASN A 274 10.09 -25.04 -13.16
C ASN A 274 8.61 -24.62 -13.29
N GLY A 275 8.05 -24.03 -12.23
CA GLY A 275 6.69 -23.51 -12.23
C GLY A 275 5.61 -24.58 -12.05
N VAL A 276 5.94 -25.72 -11.44
CA VAL A 276 4.97 -26.77 -11.10
C VAL A 276 4.94 -26.97 -9.59
N ALA A 277 3.73 -27.02 -9.02
CA ALA A 277 3.53 -27.34 -7.61
C ALA A 277 2.37 -28.33 -7.43
N HIS A 278 2.46 -29.20 -6.43
CA HIS A 278 1.43 -30.17 -6.11
C HIS A 278 0.88 -29.95 -4.70
N TYR A 279 -0.44 -29.77 -4.58
CA TYR A 279 -1.15 -29.69 -3.31
C TYR A 279 -2.34 -30.65 -3.30
N GLY A 280 -2.28 -31.63 -2.41
CA GLY A 280 -3.25 -32.73 -2.42
C GLY A 280 -3.23 -33.44 -3.77
N ASN A 281 -4.39 -33.50 -4.43
CA ASN A 281 -4.54 -34.11 -5.75
C ASN A 281 -4.51 -33.09 -6.90
N THR A 282 -4.26 -31.81 -6.60
CA THR A 282 -4.30 -30.73 -7.58
C THR A 282 -2.89 -30.31 -7.95
N THR A 283 -2.65 -30.24 -9.26
CA THR A 283 -1.44 -29.63 -9.82
C THR A 283 -1.71 -28.16 -10.07
N TYR A 284 -0.75 -27.33 -9.70
CA TYR A 284 -0.76 -25.89 -9.92
C TYR A 284 0.40 -25.49 -10.82
N TYR A 285 0.12 -24.53 -11.71
CA TYR A 285 1.08 -23.98 -12.65
C TYR A 285 1.34 -22.50 -12.33
N LEU A 286 2.61 -22.10 -12.35
CA LEU A 286 3.03 -20.71 -12.16
C LEU A 286 2.55 -19.88 -13.35
N VAL A 287 1.71 -18.87 -13.10
CA VAL A 287 1.15 -18.01 -14.15
C VAL A 287 1.76 -16.61 -14.15
N ASP A 288 2.25 -16.15 -13.01
CA ASP A 288 2.98 -14.89 -12.87
C ASP A 288 3.95 -14.95 -11.70
N CYS A 289 5.01 -14.16 -11.75
CA CYS A 289 6.09 -14.18 -10.77
C CYS A 289 6.87 -12.87 -10.78
N HIS A 290 7.25 -12.38 -9.59
CA HIS A 290 8.15 -11.24 -9.41
C HIS A 290 9.17 -11.52 -8.28
N ASP A 291 10.48 -11.43 -8.57
CA ASP A 291 11.59 -11.68 -7.63
C ASP A 291 12.42 -10.42 -7.39
N TRP A 292 12.05 -9.67 -6.35
CA TRP A 292 12.66 -8.38 -6.02
C TRP A 292 13.99 -8.53 -5.27
N THR A 293 14.90 -9.38 -5.73
CA THR A 293 16.25 -9.51 -5.17
C THR A 293 17.32 -8.73 -5.92
N PHE A 294 16.99 -8.08 -7.04
CA PHE A 294 17.90 -7.10 -7.65
C PHE A 294 17.71 -5.75 -6.97
N ILE A 295 18.81 -5.06 -6.64
CA ILE A 295 18.75 -3.74 -6.01
C ILE A 295 19.27 -2.66 -6.95
N PHE A 296 18.63 -1.49 -6.90
CA PHE A 296 19.05 -0.30 -7.63
C PHE A 296 19.29 0.85 -6.64
N PRO A 297 20.57 1.21 -6.39
CA PRO A 297 20.94 2.30 -5.51
C PRO A 297 20.33 3.65 -5.89
N ALA A 298 19.92 4.45 -4.91
CA ALA A 298 19.48 5.82 -5.14
C ALA A 298 20.65 6.73 -5.51
N ALA A 299 20.57 7.42 -6.66
CA ALA A 299 21.64 8.30 -7.11
C ALA A 299 21.73 9.65 -6.36
N ASN A 300 20.70 10.07 -5.60
CA ASN A 300 20.61 11.44 -5.05
C ASN A 300 19.89 11.52 -3.68
N GLY A 301 20.40 10.86 -2.64
CA GLY A 301 19.88 11.03 -1.27
C GLY A 301 18.61 10.22 -0.92
N GLY A 302 18.19 9.31 -1.79
CA GLY A 302 17.10 8.38 -1.56
C GLY A 302 15.74 8.84 -2.08
N TRP A 303 14.77 7.92 -2.12
CA TRP A 303 13.39 8.21 -2.52
C TRP A 303 12.50 8.40 -1.30
N ASN A 304 11.61 9.39 -1.32
CA ASN A 304 10.70 9.65 -0.22
C ASN A 304 9.49 8.70 -0.28
N PRO A 305 9.38 7.68 0.61
CA PRO A 305 8.24 6.78 0.61
C PRO A 305 6.91 7.49 0.93
N ALA A 306 6.94 8.66 1.59
CA ALA A 306 5.72 9.42 1.90
C ALA A 306 5.01 9.98 0.65
N ASN A 307 5.67 10.00 -0.51
CA ASN A 307 5.03 10.35 -1.78
C ASN A 307 4.11 9.24 -2.31
N PHE A 308 4.18 8.05 -1.73
CA PHE A 308 3.34 6.93 -2.10
C PHE A 308 2.05 6.98 -1.28
N HIS A 309 0.92 7.28 -1.93
CA HIS A 309 -0.36 7.42 -1.22
C HIS A 309 -0.83 6.06 -0.68
N ILE A 310 -1.11 6.03 0.61
CA ILE A 310 -1.72 4.92 1.31
C ILE A 310 -3.09 5.38 1.79
N ASP A 311 -4.08 4.50 1.66
CA ASP A 311 -5.44 4.81 2.09
C ASP A 311 -5.46 5.21 3.57
N PRO A 312 -6.04 6.36 3.93
CA PRO A 312 -6.06 6.81 5.31
C PRO A 312 -6.81 5.90 6.28
N LEU A 313 -7.71 5.02 5.80
CA LEU A 313 -8.32 4.00 6.65
C LEU A 313 -7.28 3.05 7.26
N TYR A 314 -6.16 2.84 6.56
CA TYR A 314 -5.09 1.96 7.02
C TYR A 314 -4.12 2.63 8.00
N THR A 315 -4.04 3.96 7.95
CA THR A 315 -3.06 4.77 8.71
C THR A 315 -3.69 5.60 9.81
N SER A 316 -5.01 5.72 9.86
CA SER A 316 -5.72 6.58 10.81
C SER A 316 -7.21 6.22 10.84
N GLU A 317 -8.07 7.22 10.66
CA GLU A 317 -9.50 7.12 10.43
C GLU A 317 -9.84 8.00 9.23
N ASN A 318 -10.70 7.50 8.32
CA ASN A 318 -11.32 8.38 7.33
C ASN A 318 -12.63 8.90 7.94
N LEU A 319 -12.71 10.20 8.18
CA LEU A 319 -13.90 10.86 8.72
C LEU A 319 -15.03 10.94 7.69
N LEU A 320 -14.70 10.73 6.40
CA LEU A 320 -15.67 10.56 5.34
C LEU A 320 -16.07 9.09 5.21
N THR A 321 -17.29 8.85 4.75
CA THR A 321 -17.86 7.52 4.56
C THR A 321 -18.20 7.27 3.08
N ASN A 322 -18.23 5.99 2.69
CA ASN A 322 -18.50 5.55 1.33
C ASN A 322 -17.61 6.21 0.27
N THR A 323 -16.35 6.49 0.61
CA THR A 323 -15.41 7.29 -0.19
C THR A 323 -14.89 6.57 -1.43
N HIS A 324 -14.78 5.25 -1.35
CA HIS A 324 -14.39 4.39 -2.47
C HIS A 324 -15.56 4.01 -3.38
N MET A 325 -16.80 4.40 -3.04
CA MET A 325 -18.06 4.14 -3.78
C MET A 325 -18.26 2.67 -4.22
N ARG A 326 -19.35 2.02 -3.82
CA ARG A 326 -19.50 0.57 -4.10
C ARG A 326 -20.74 0.23 -4.91
N CYS A 327 -20.66 -0.89 -5.63
CA CYS A 327 -21.83 -1.48 -6.25
C CYS A 327 -22.66 -2.25 -5.22
N THR A 328 -23.98 -2.19 -5.38
CA THR A 328 -24.91 -3.02 -4.62
C THR A 328 -25.87 -3.75 -5.55
N ASP A 329 -26.41 -4.88 -5.10
CA ASP A 329 -27.60 -5.45 -5.71
C ASP A 329 -28.87 -4.63 -5.39
N SER A 330 -30.01 -5.06 -5.93
CA SER A 330 -31.32 -4.43 -5.68
C SER A 330 -31.75 -4.44 -4.21
N SER A 331 -31.17 -5.31 -3.38
CA SER A 331 -31.42 -5.37 -1.94
C SER A 331 -30.48 -4.49 -1.10
N GLY A 332 -29.57 -3.75 -1.76
CA GLY A 332 -28.60 -2.88 -1.09
C GLY A 332 -27.37 -3.63 -0.56
N ARG A 333 -27.23 -4.94 -0.84
CA ARG A 333 -26.04 -5.70 -0.47
C ARG A 333 -24.89 -5.38 -1.40
N THR A 334 -23.69 -5.21 -0.86
CA THR A 334 -22.48 -4.94 -1.66
C THR A 334 -22.20 -6.08 -2.65
N ARG A 335 -21.90 -5.73 -3.91
CA ARG A 335 -21.56 -6.66 -4.99
C ARG A 335 -20.37 -6.18 -5.80
N ILE A 336 -19.83 -7.06 -6.61
CA ILE A 336 -18.79 -6.73 -7.60
C ILE A 336 -19.41 -5.86 -8.69
N CYS A 337 -18.77 -4.73 -8.99
CA CYS A 337 -19.18 -3.89 -10.10
C CYS A 337 -19.04 -4.59 -11.45
N GLY A 338 -20.00 -4.36 -12.35
CA GLY A 338 -20.04 -5.01 -13.67
C GLY A 338 -20.68 -6.40 -13.70
N GLN A 339 -21.12 -6.96 -12.58
CA GLN A 339 -21.96 -8.18 -12.57
C GLN A 339 -23.43 -7.85 -12.85
N SER A 340 -24.14 -8.74 -13.54
CA SER A 340 -25.57 -8.61 -13.80
C SER A 340 -26.35 -8.39 -12.49
N GLY A 341 -27.15 -7.33 -12.44
CA GLY A 341 -27.92 -6.94 -11.25
C GLY A 341 -27.16 -6.10 -10.21
N SER A 342 -25.87 -5.81 -10.42
CA SER A 342 -25.07 -4.93 -9.56
C SER A 342 -25.01 -3.52 -10.15
N GLN A 343 -25.31 -2.51 -9.36
CA GLN A 343 -25.29 -1.11 -9.80
C GLN A 343 -24.54 -0.23 -8.82
N CYS A 344 -23.77 0.73 -9.34
CA CYS A 344 -23.32 1.86 -8.55
C CYS A 344 -24.52 2.71 -8.17
N ARG A 345 -24.75 2.88 -6.87
CA ARG A 345 -25.85 3.67 -6.33
C ARG A 345 -25.29 4.80 -5.46
N VAL A 346 -26.07 5.88 -5.35
CA VAL A 346 -25.83 6.91 -4.32
C VAL A 346 -25.81 6.21 -2.97
N MET A 347 -24.64 6.15 -2.36
CA MET A 347 -24.54 5.80 -0.95
C MET A 347 -24.46 7.12 -0.19
N ALA A 348 -25.49 7.38 0.62
CA ALA A 348 -25.44 8.47 1.60
C ALA A 348 -24.10 8.36 2.37
N PRO A 349 -23.43 9.47 2.68
CA PRO A 349 -23.98 10.83 2.78
C PRO A 349 -23.48 11.82 1.69
N TRP A 350 -23.05 11.35 0.52
CA TRP A 350 -22.66 12.25 -0.57
C TRP A 350 -23.84 13.06 -1.11
N SER A 351 -23.63 14.35 -1.32
CA SER A 351 -24.63 15.30 -1.80
C SER A 351 -24.00 16.34 -2.74
N ARG A 352 -24.82 17.27 -3.23
CA ARG A 352 -24.41 18.36 -4.13
C ARG A 352 -24.98 19.70 -3.70
N ILE A 353 -24.25 20.77 -4.00
CA ILE A 353 -24.69 22.16 -3.86
C ILE A 353 -24.99 22.71 -5.26
N GLY A 354 -26.14 23.37 -5.39
CA GLY A 354 -26.62 23.98 -6.64
C GLY A 354 -27.05 22.97 -7.71
N ASP A 355 -27.14 23.44 -8.96
CA ASP A 355 -27.64 22.68 -10.10
C ASP A 355 -26.56 21.82 -10.78
N LEU A 356 -25.82 21.05 -9.97
CA LEU A 356 -24.74 20.21 -10.44
C LEU A 356 -25.30 18.90 -11.01
N ASN A 357 -24.95 18.56 -12.25
CA ASN A 357 -25.19 17.22 -12.78
C ASN A 357 -24.30 16.25 -12.03
N TRP A 358 -24.86 15.14 -11.54
CA TRP A 358 -24.08 14.06 -10.94
C TRP A 358 -24.70 12.71 -11.22
N GLY A 359 -23.85 11.69 -11.14
CA GLY A 359 -24.21 10.30 -11.30
C GLY A 359 -23.07 9.41 -10.80
N PHE A 360 -23.10 8.14 -11.19
CA PHE A 360 -22.05 7.19 -10.83
C PHE A 360 -21.64 6.41 -12.06
N ASN A 361 -20.34 6.19 -12.20
CA ASN A 361 -19.84 5.37 -13.28
C ASN A 361 -20.17 3.89 -12.98
N GLN A 362 -21.17 3.33 -13.68
CA GLN A 362 -21.59 1.93 -13.52
C GLN A 362 -20.74 0.94 -14.32
N ASN A 363 -19.91 1.43 -15.24
CA ASN A 363 -19.13 0.59 -16.13
C ASN A 363 -17.67 0.62 -15.67
N PRO A 364 -17.12 -0.46 -15.07
CA PRO A 364 -15.67 -0.59 -15.00
C PRO A 364 -15.22 -0.54 -16.46
N GLN A 365 -14.57 0.54 -16.90
CA GLN A 365 -13.98 0.57 -18.22
C GLN A 365 -12.86 -0.46 -18.20
N ALA A 366 -13.21 -1.64 -18.70
CA ALA A 366 -12.24 -2.67 -18.98
C ALA A 366 -11.28 -2.12 -20.07
N PRO A 367 -9.98 -2.40 -19.97
CA PRO A 367 -9.34 -3.17 -18.92
C PRO A 367 -8.57 -2.23 -17.97
N ARG A 368 -8.75 -2.37 -16.65
CA ARG A 368 -7.92 -1.75 -15.58
C ARG A 368 -8.34 -0.37 -15.05
N GLU A 369 -9.64 -0.09 -14.98
CA GLU A 369 -10.15 0.87 -14.00
C GLU A 369 -10.77 0.07 -12.85
N SER A 370 -10.37 0.38 -11.61
CA SER A 370 -10.71 -0.33 -10.38
C SER A 370 -12.14 -0.89 -10.35
N ALA A 371 -12.36 -2.07 -9.76
CA ALA A 371 -13.70 -2.61 -9.49
C ALA A 371 -14.57 -1.77 -8.52
N ASN A 372 -14.12 -0.56 -8.16
CA ASN A 372 -14.81 0.44 -7.36
C ASN A 372 -15.64 1.38 -8.25
N CYS A 373 -16.74 1.90 -7.71
CA CYS A 373 -17.50 2.95 -8.39
C CYS A 373 -16.77 4.29 -8.29
N ALA A 374 -17.26 5.29 -9.01
CA ALA A 374 -16.84 6.68 -8.85
C ALA A 374 -18.04 7.62 -9.00
N VAL A 375 -17.96 8.78 -8.35
CA VAL A 375 -18.92 9.87 -8.54
C VAL A 375 -18.57 10.58 -9.84
N LEU A 376 -19.54 10.70 -10.73
CA LEU A 376 -19.47 11.54 -11.93
C LEU A 376 -20.16 12.86 -11.63
N PHE A 377 -19.58 13.96 -12.08
CA PHE A 377 -20.17 15.29 -11.88
C PHE A 377 -19.75 16.28 -12.95
N SER A 378 -20.65 17.21 -13.27
CA SER A 378 -20.38 18.34 -14.17
C SER A 378 -21.29 19.52 -13.83
N ILE A 379 -20.87 20.71 -14.20
CA ILE A 379 -21.68 21.93 -14.03
C ILE A 379 -22.30 22.33 -15.39
N PRO A 380 -23.61 22.64 -15.45
CA PRO A 380 -24.29 23.00 -16.68
C PRO A 380 -24.07 24.46 -17.10
N SER A 381 -23.66 25.35 -16.20
CA SER A 381 -23.47 26.79 -16.47
C SER A 381 -22.43 27.44 -15.54
N GLN A 382 -21.81 28.54 -16.01
CA GLN A 382 -20.90 29.41 -15.25
C GLN A 382 -21.65 30.65 -14.72
N PRO A 383 -21.12 31.33 -13.69
CA PRO A 383 -20.17 30.82 -12.71
C PRO A 383 -20.91 29.94 -11.71
N SER A 384 -20.29 28.93 -11.14
CA SER A 384 -21.00 28.15 -10.15
C SER A 384 -20.15 27.80 -8.93
N GLY A 385 -20.62 28.26 -7.76
CA GLY A 385 -20.28 27.71 -6.45
C GLY A 385 -20.96 26.36 -6.23
N GLN A 386 -21.06 25.56 -7.30
CA GLN A 386 -21.60 24.22 -7.30
C GLN A 386 -20.49 23.25 -6.95
N SER A 387 -20.81 22.30 -6.10
CA SER A 387 -19.85 21.32 -5.60
C SER A 387 -20.55 20.00 -5.31
N ILE A 388 -19.77 18.93 -5.33
CA ILE A 388 -20.12 17.71 -4.62
C ILE A 388 -19.53 17.80 -3.21
N TYR A 389 -20.27 17.32 -2.22
CA TYR A 389 -19.83 17.42 -0.84
C TYR A 389 -20.26 16.25 0.05
N GLN A 390 -19.56 16.14 1.16
CA GLN A 390 -19.94 15.31 2.30
C GLN A 390 -19.54 16.02 3.59
N ASP A 391 -20.47 16.04 4.55
CA ASP A 391 -20.21 16.46 5.91
C ASP A 391 -19.74 15.26 6.74
N THR A 392 -18.74 15.45 7.60
CA THR A 392 -18.36 14.46 8.60
C THR A 392 -19.45 14.34 9.66
N ALA A 393 -19.44 13.26 10.43
CA ALA A 393 -20.10 13.27 11.72
C ALA A 393 -19.46 14.34 12.64
N PRO A 394 -20.15 14.75 13.73
CA PRO A 394 -19.53 15.62 14.74
C PRO A 394 -18.20 15.05 15.23
N LEU A 395 -17.18 15.91 15.27
CA LEU A 395 -15.79 15.53 15.52
C LEU A 395 -15.62 15.05 16.97
N ASN A 396 -15.37 13.76 17.12
CA ASN A 396 -15.05 13.13 18.40
C ASN A 396 -13.62 12.57 18.40
N THR A 397 -12.65 13.42 18.06
CA THR A 397 -11.26 13.01 17.86
C THR A 397 -10.29 14.03 18.49
N PRO A 398 -9.18 13.57 19.11
CA PRO A 398 -8.25 14.45 19.83
C PRO A 398 -7.27 15.18 18.90
N PHE A 399 -7.22 14.82 17.62
CA PHE A 399 -6.24 15.36 16.68
C PHE A 399 -6.50 16.82 16.34
N GLN A 400 -5.40 17.55 16.10
CA GLN A 400 -5.40 18.97 15.76
C GLN A 400 -5.01 19.21 14.30
N THR A 401 -4.22 18.33 13.71
CA THR A 401 -3.84 18.41 12.30
C THR A 401 -4.55 17.30 11.55
N PHE A 402 -4.97 17.61 10.33
CA PHE A 402 -5.66 16.69 9.45
C PHE A 402 -5.13 16.88 8.03
N SER A 403 -5.10 15.79 7.27
CA SER A 403 -4.99 15.78 5.82
C SER A 403 -6.35 15.55 5.16
N TYR A 404 -6.49 15.99 3.92
CA TYR A 404 -7.66 15.73 3.09
C TYR A 404 -7.27 15.58 1.64
N GLY A 405 -8.14 14.94 0.86
CA GLY A 405 -7.88 14.76 -0.56
C GLY A 405 -8.90 13.90 -1.27
N ALA A 406 -8.66 13.69 -2.56
CA ALA A 406 -9.39 12.73 -3.39
C ALA A 406 -8.58 12.37 -4.64
N ALA A 407 -8.93 11.25 -5.27
CA ALA A 407 -8.54 10.95 -6.64
C ALA A 407 -9.57 11.55 -7.62
N ILE A 408 -9.13 12.45 -8.51
CA ILE A 408 -10.02 13.11 -9.49
C ILE A 408 -9.43 13.01 -10.91
N LYS A 409 -10.28 12.77 -11.91
CA LYS A 409 -9.98 12.90 -13.35
C LYS A 409 -11.08 13.62 -14.11
N ALA A 410 -10.78 14.04 -15.34
CA ALA A 410 -11.75 14.48 -16.34
C ALA A 410 -11.70 13.51 -17.53
N PRO A 411 -12.52 12.44 -17.57
CA PRO A 411 -12.33 11.28 -18.45
C PRO A 411 -12.32 11.61 -19.95
N TYR A 412 -12.95 12.73 -20.35
CA TYR A 412 -13.01 13.18 -21.74
C TYR A 412 -12.02 14.28 -22.10
N ALA A 413 -11.08 14.62 -21.21
CA ALA A 413 -9.99 15.53 -21.53
C ALA A 413 -9.14 14.94 -22.68
N SER A 414 -8.96 15.70 -23.77
CA SER A 414 -8.21 15.28 -24.95
C SER A 414 -6.96 16.14 -25.16
N GLY A 415 -5.96 15.64 -25.90
CA GLY A 415 -4.79 16.41 -26.31
C GLY A 415 -3.89 16.93 -25.18
N GLY A 416 -3.93 16.29 -24.00
CA GLY A 416 -3.16 16.74 -22.83
C GLY A 416 -3.79 17.91 -22.06
N ASN A 417 -5.02 18.29 -22.40
CA ASN A 417 -5.74 19.34 -21.68
C ASN A 417 -5.95 18.98 -20.20
N THR A 418 -5.85 20.00 -19.35
CA THR A 418 -6.18 19.91 -17.93
C THR A 418 -7.22 20.97 -17.58
N TYR A 419 -8.07 20.65 -16.61
CA TYR A 419 -9.14 21.51 -16.15
C TYR A 419 -8.99 21.83 -14.66
N PRO A 420 -9.32 23.06 -14.23
CA PRO A 420 -9.23 23.48 -12.84
C PRO A 420 -10.28 22.78 -11.98
N VAL A 421 -9.83 22.24 -10.86
CA VAL A 421 -10.65 21.78 -9.74
C VAL A 421 -10.09 22.33 -8.44
N THR A 422 -10.93 22.51 -7.42
CA THR A 422 -10.46 22.88 -6.08
C THR A 422 -11.06 21.93 -5.07
N VAL A 423 -10.20 21.24 -4.33
CA VAL A 423 -10.61 20.39 -3.19
C VAL A 423 -10.56 21.26 -1.94
N VAL A 424 -11.65 21.30 -1.19
CA VAL A 424 -11.85 22.23 -0.08
C VAL A 424 -12.33 21.48 1.15
N VAL A 425 -11.86 21.91 2.31
CA VAL A 425 -12.44 21.55 3.61
C VAL A 425 -12.90 22.82 4.31
N HIS A 426 -14.20 22.91 4.56
CA HIS A 426 -14.76 23.92 5.45
C HIS A 426 -14.87 23.36 6.87
N GLN A 427 -14.44 24.14 7.84
CA GLN A 427 -14.59 23.84 9.26
C GLN A 427 -15.82 24.58 9.77
N ILE A 428 -16.80 23.84 10.31
CA ILE A 428 -18.14 24.33 10.62
C ILE A 428 -18.36 24.26 12.14
N ASP A 429 -18.86 25.34 12.74
CA ASP A 429 -19.19 25.40 14.17
C ASP A 429 -20.55 24.74 14.49
N GLY A 430 -20.90 24.67 15.78
CA GLY A 430 -22.18 24.10 16.24
C GLY A 430 -23.43 24.88 15.83
N SER A 431 -23.27 26.09 15.29
CA SER A 431 -24.36 26.90 14.75
C SER A 431 -24.50 26.76 13.23
N GLY A 432 -23.61 25.99 12.57
CA GLY A 432 -23.60 25.80 11.13
C GLY A 432 -22.80 26.84 10.35
N ASN A 433 -22.03 27.72 11.01
CA ASN A 433 -21.20 28.72 10.34
C ASN A 433 -19.84 28.14 9.98
N VAL A 434 -19.32 28.51 8.80
CA VAL A 434 -17.93 28.23 8.43
C VAL A 434 -17.00 29.14 9.22
N VAL A 435 -16.18 28.55 10.09
CA VAL A 435 -15.20 29.27 10.92
C VAL A 435 -13.79 29.28 10.32
N SER A 436 -13.48 28.33 9.45
CA SER A 436 -12.20 28.26 8.75
C SER A 436 -12.34 27.45 7.46
N THR A 437 -11.43 27.64 6.51
CA THR A 437 -11.41 26.91 5.24
C THR A 437 -9.97 26.61 4.83
N ALA A 438 -9.74 25.38 4.37
CA ALA A 438 -8.51 24.98 3.68
C ALA A 438 -8.87 24.58 2.24
N ALA A 439 -8.05 24.98 1.28
CA ALA A 439 -8.30 24.73 -0.13
C ALA A 439 -7.01 24.35 -0.87
N THR A 440 -7.11 23.31 -1.69
CA THR A 440 -6.04 22.85 -2.58
C THR A 440 -6.52 23.01 -4.03
N PRO A 441 -6.09 24.05 -4.75
CA PRO A 441 -6.34 24.16 -6.18
C PRO A 441 -5.53 23.11 -6.95
N ALA A 442 -6.13 22.60 -8.01
CA ALA A 442 -5.62 21.46 -8.75
C ALA A 442 -6.00 21.53 -10.24
N GLN A 443 -5.27 20.77 -11.04
CA GLN A 443 -5.47 20.62 -12.48
C GLN A 443 -5.61 19.13 -12.80
N VAL A 444 -6.76 18.74 -13.37
CA VAL A 444 -7.08 17.35 -13.72
C VAL A 444 -7.16 17.18 -15.21
N GLY A 445 -6.52 16.14 -15.73
CA GLY A 445 -6.64 15.72 -17.13
C GLY A 445 -7.42 14.41 -17.24
N GLN A 446 -7.15 13.67 -18.31
CA GLN A 446 -7.82 12.40 -18.59
C GLN A 446 -7.57 11.31 -17.52
N ARG A 447 -6.51 11.48 -16.72
CA ARG A 447 -5.99 10.50 -15.77
C ARG A 447 -6.32 10.92 -14.35
N TYR A 448 -6.54 9.93 -13.49
CA TYR A 448 -6.71 10.20 -12.06
C TYR A 448 -5.42 10.75 -11.47
N ARG A 449 -5.59 11.73 -10.59
CA ARG A 449 -4.53 12.29 -9.77
C ARG A 449 -5.03 12.39 -8.34
N PHE A 450 -4.17 12.01 -7.40
CA PHE A 450 -4.41 12.31 -5.99
C PHE A 450 -4.04 13.74 -5.69
N PHE A 451 -4.94 14.43 -5.03
CA PHE A 451 -4.72 15.76 -4.50
C PHE A 451 -4.78 15.69 -3.00
N GLN A 452 -3.82 16.32 -2.34
CA GLN A 452 -3.73 16.34 -0.89
C GLN A 452 -3.56 17.77 -0.39
N GLY A 453 -4.24 18.08 0.71
CA GLY A 453 -3.99 19.25 1.54
C GLY A 453 -3.84 18.84 3.00
N VAL A 454 -3.37 19.80 3.81
CA VAL A 454 -3.26 19.67 5.27
C VAL A 454 -3.88 20.91 5.90
N PHE A 455 -4.57 20.76 7.02
CA PHE A 455 -5.11 21.86 7.80
C PHE A 455 -5.02 21.59 9.29
N THR A 456 -5.08 22.68 10.07
CA THR A 456 -5.21 22.62 11.53
C THR A 456 -6.66 22.91 11.92
N ARG A 457 -7.20 22.11 12.84
CA ARG A 457 -8.55 22.25 13.38
C ARG A 457 -8.69 23.58 14.11
N HIS A 458 -9.73 24.33 13.75
CA HIS A 458 -10.17 25.51 14.46
C HIS A 458 -10.83 25.09 15.79
N PRO A 459 -10.58 25.79 16.92
CA PRO A 459 -11.12 25.40 18.22
C PRO A 459 -12.64 25.22 18.25
N ASP A 460 -13.37 26.06 17.50
CA ASP A 460 -14.84 26.03 17.43
C ASP A 460 -15.41 25.02 16.42
N ALA A 461 -14.55 24.34 15.63
CA ALA A 461 -14.99 23.40 14.62
C ALA A 461 -15.61 22.15 15.27
N GLN A 462 -16.86 21.88 14.92
CA GLN A 462 -17.62 20.69 15.31
C GLN A 462 -17.77 19.69 14.18
N THR A 463 -17.77 20.14 12.93
CA THR A 463 -17.91 19.29 11.74
C THR A 463 -16.97 19.79 10.64
N PHE A 464 -16.50 18.89 9.78
CA PHE A 464 -15.83 19.27 8.54
C PHE A 464 -16.74 18.98 7.35
N ARG A 465 -16.74 19.89 6.37
CA ARG A 465 -17.36 19.66 5.06
C ARG A 465 -16.27 19.52 4.02
N PHE A 466 -16.20 18.34 3.41
CA PHE A 466 -15.36 18.09 2.24
C PHE A 466 -16.11 18.51 0.98
N GLU A 467 -15.51 19.34 0.14
CA GLU A 467 -16.10 19.85 -1.10
C GLU A 467 -15.14 19.75 -2.27
N VAL A 468 -15.68 19.48 -3.46
CA VAL A 468 -14.95 19.59 -4.73
C VAL A 468 -15.68 20.55 -5.65
N TYR A 469 -15.01 21.67 -5.94
CA TYR A 469 -15.44 22.66 -6.92
C TYR A 469 -14.80 22.38 -8.27
N VAL A 470 -15.57 22.57 -9.34
CA VAL A 470 -15.10 22.45 -10.72
C VAL A 470 -15.26 23.77 -11.45
N GLY A 471 -14.26 24.15 -12.23
CA GLY A 471 -14.22 25.47 -12.88
C GLY A 471 -14.71 25.51 -14.32
N VAL A 472 -15.18 24.39 -14.91
CA VAL A 472 -15.44 24.29 -16.35
C VAL A 472 -16.80 23.68 -16.64
N ILE A 473 -17.59 24.38 -17.48
CA ILE A 473 -18.92 23.91 -17.89
C ILE A 473 -18.84 22.77 -18.88
N HIS A 474 -19.86 21.91 -18.85
CA HIS A 474 -20.02 20.77 -19.76
C HIS A 474 -18.82 19.82 -19.78
N THR A 475 -17.97 19.88 -18.75
CA THR A 475 -16.86 18.96 -18.54
C THR A 475 -17.27 17.97 -17.47
N GLU A 476 -17.22 16.68 -17.80
CA GLU A 476 -17.42 15.63 -16.82
C GLU A 476 -16.14 15.43 -16.02
N PHE A 477 -16.31 15.32 -14.71
CA PHE A 477 -15.29 14.95 -13.75
C PHE A 477 -15.69 13.65 -13.07
N GLN A 478 -14.70 12.87 -12.68
CA GLN A 478 -14.87 11.62 -11.96
C GLN A 478 -14.02 11.64 -10.70
N MET A 479 -14.62 11.33 -9.55
CA MET A 479 -13.96 11.29 -8.24
C MET A 479 -14.15 9.95 -7.52
N THR A 480 -13.10 9.48 -6.87
CA THR A 480 -13.13 8.38 -5.90
C THR A 480 -12.11 8.65 -4.79
N ASP A 481 -12.06 7.78 -3.79
CA ASP A 481 -11.00 7.71 -2.78
C ASP A 481 -10.84 9.06 -2.07
N ALA A 482 -11.95 9.69 -1.70
CA ALA A 482 -11.93 10.94 -0.94
C ALA A 482 -11.61 10.70 0.54
N TRP A 483 -10.96 11.64 1.21
CA TRP A 483 -10.71 11.53 2.64
C TRP A 483 -10.64 12.86 3.36
N ILE A 484 -10.94 12.79 4.66
CA ILE A 484 -10.42 13.68 5.69
C ILE A 484 -9.91 12.77 6.81
N ALA A 485 -8.65 12.92 7.19
CA ALA A 485 -8.00 12.01 8.12
C ALA A 485 -6.95 12.76 8.97
N PRO A 486 -6.76 12.40 10.25
CA PRO A 486 -5.71 12.95 11.11
C PRO A 486 -4.29 12.87 10.54
#